data_AF-A4N561-F1
#
_entry.id   AF-A4N561-F1
#
_cell.length_a   1.000
_cell.length_b   1.000
_cell.length_c   1.000
_cell.angle_alpha   90.00
_cell.angle_beta   90.00
_cell.angle_gamma   90.00
#
_symmetry.space_group_name_H-M   'P 1'
#
loop_
_entity.id
_entity.type
_entity.pdbx_description
1 polymer ?
#
loop_
_entity_poly.entity_id
_entity_poly.type
_entity_poly.pdbx_seq_one_letter_code
_entity_poly.pdbx_strand_id
1 'polypeptide(L)'
;MKKAIKLNLITLGLINTIGMTITQAQAEETLGQIDVVEKVISNDKKPFTEAKAKSTRENVFKETQTIDQVIRSIPGAFTQQDKGSGVVSVNIRGENGLGRVNTMVDGVTQTFYSTALDSGQSGGSSQFGAAIDPNFYCRCRC
;
A
#
# COMPACT_ATOMS: atom_id res chain seq x y z
N MET A 1 16.53 -36.42 73.36
CA MET A 1 17.16 -35.08 73.52
C MET A 1 16.37 -34.08 72.69
N LYS A 2 15.53 -33.23 73.30
CA LYS A 2 14.79 -32.16 72.59
C LYS A 2 15.48 -30.82 72.90
N LYS A 3 16.12 -30.19 71.92
CA LYS A 3 16.64 -28.81 72.04
C LYS A 3 15.51 -27.84 71.74
N ALA A 4 15.04 -27.12 72.75
CA ALA A 4 14.09 -26.01 72.57
C ALA A 4 14.88 -24.75 72.18
N ILE A 5 14.61 -24.20 71.00
CA ILE A 5 15.16 -22.93 70.53
C ILE A 5 14.38 -21.82 71.26
N LYS A 6 15.04 -21.07 72.15
CA LYS A 6 14.47 -19.88 72.79
C LYS A 6 14.67 -18.68 71.88
N LEU A 7 13.61 -18.25 71.20
CA LEU A 7 13.63 -17.06 70.35
C LEU A 7 13.39 -15.80 71.20
N ASN A 8 14.26 -14.80 71.08
CA ASN A 8 14.19 -13.55 71.84
C ASN A 8 13.13 -12.60 71.24
N LEU A 9 12.50 -11.76 72.07
CA LEU A 9 11.43 -10.84 71.63
C LEU A 9 11.90 -9.84 70.56
N ILE A 10 13.18 -9.45 70.63
CA ILE A 10 13.83 -8.56 69.66
C ILE A 10 13.91 -9.22 68.28
N THR A 11 14.24 -10.51 68.21
CA THR A 11 14.28 -11.26 66.94
C THR A 11 12.91 -11.43 66.28
N LEU A 12 11.82 -11.42 67.07
CA LEU A 12 10.46 -11.46 66.52
C LEU A 12 10.03 -10.12 65.90
N GLY A 13 10.46 -9.00 66.50
CA GLY A 13 10.20 -7.65 65.99
C GLY A 13 10.88 -7.37 64.64
N LEU A 14 12.12 -7.82 64.48
CA LEU A 14 12.88 -7.68 63.23
C LEU A 14 12.25 -8.45 62.05
N ILE A 15 11.63 -9.60 62.30
CA ILE A 15 10.95 -10.39 61.25
C ILE A 15 9.68 -9.67 60.77
N ASN A 16 8.93 -9.03 61.67
CA ASN A 16 7.75 -8.24 61.30
C ASN A 16 8.11 -6.98 60.50
N THR A 17 9.21 -6.31 60.83
CA THR A 17 9.66 -5.13 60.06
C THR A 17 10.13 -5.49 58.65
N ILE A 18 10.70 -6.68 58.45
CA ILE A 18 11.09 -7.19 57.12
C ILE A 18 9.85 -7.63 56.32
N GLY A 19 8.82 -8.18 56.99
CA GLY A 19 7.56 -8.53 56.33
C GLY A 19 6.81 -7.32 55.77
N MET A 20 6.81 -6.18 56.49
CA MET A 20 6.10 -4.96 56.08
C MET A 20 6.73 -4.22 54.88
N THR A 21 8.03 -4.42 54.62
CA THR A 21 8.69 -3.82 53.44
C THR A 21 8.42 -4.65 52.18
N ILE A 22 8.25 -5.96 52.29
CA ILE A 22 7.97 -6.85 51.15
C ILE A 22 6.53 -6.65 50.63
N THR A 23 5.57 -6.30 51.49
CA THR A 23 4.17 -6.04 51.10
C THR A 23 3.96 -4.73 50.34
N GLN A 24 4.91 -3.79 50.37
CA GLN A 24 4.82 -2.52 49.64
C GLN A 24 5.46 -2.57 48.24
N ALA A 25 6.07 -3.69 47.87
CA ALA A 25 6.77 -3.85 46.59
C ALA A 25 5.90 -4.44 45.46
N GLN A 26 4.63 -4.76 45.71
CA GLN A 26 3.69 -5.16 44.66
C GLN A 26 3.02 -3.89 44.12
N ALA A 27 3.80 -3.09 43.37
CA ALA A 27 3.22 -2.11 42.47
C ALA A 27 2.44 -2.90 41.41
N GLU A 28 1.12 -2.87 41.53
CA GLU A 28 0.19 -3.38 40.54
C GLU A 28 0.34 -2.51 39.29
N GLU A 29 1.26 -2.88 38.39
CA GLU A 29 1.35 -2.29 37.06
C GLU A 29 0.12 -2.75 36.27
N THR A 30 -0.89 -1.88 36.23
CA THR A 30 -1.99 -2.02 35.27
C THR A 30 -1.42 -1.79 33.87
N LEU A 31 -1.29 -2.87 33.09
CA LEU A 31 -0.93 -2.77 31.69
C LEU A 31 -2.01 -1.98 30.95
N GLY A 32 -1.63 -0.83 30.40
CA GLY A 32 -2.52 -0.01 29.58
C GLY A 32 -3.03 -0.79 28.38
N GLN A 33 -4.36 -0.79 28.19
CA GLN A 33 -4.99 -1.40 27.03
C GLN A 33 -4.49 -0.73 25.75
N ILE A 34 -3.85 -1.50 24.88
CA ILE A 34 -3.43 -1.05 23.54
C ILE A 34 -4.66 -1.21 22.64
N ASP A 35 -5.40 -0.12 22.44
CA ASP A 35 -6.45 -0.08 21.43
C ASP A 35 -5.81 -0.03 20.04
N VAL A 36 -5.96 -1.12 19.29
CA VAL A 36 -5.57 -1.18 17.87
C VAL A 36 -6.59 -0.36 17.09
N VAL A 37 -6.35 0.93 16.94
CA VAL A 37 -7.12 1.78 16.05
C VAL A 37 -6.77 1.39 14.62
N GLU A 38 -7.64 0.62 13.97
CA GLU A 38 -7.52 0.31 12.54
C GLU A 38 -7.64 1.62 11.75
N LYS A 39 -6.50 2.18 11.37
CA LYS A 39 -6.48 3.38 10.53
C LYS A 39 -7.00 2.96 9.16
N VAL A 40 -8.20 3.41 8.80
CA VAL A 40 -8.73 3.26 7.45
C VAL A 40 -7.83 4.04 6.49
N ILE A 41 -6.85 3.35 5.92
CA ILE A 41 -5.90 3.92 4.95
C ILE A 41 -6.65 4.07 3.62
N SER A 42 -6.61 5.27 3.04
CA SER A 42 -7.19 5.54 1.72
C SER A 42 -6.60 4.60 0.67
N ASN A 43 -7.40 4.18 -0.30
CA ASN A 43 -6.97 3.20 -1.30
C ASN A 43 -5.71 3.66 -2.08
N ASP A 44 -5.48 4.95 -2.28
CA ASP A 44 -4.25 5.50 -2.90
C ASP A 44 -2.96 5.23 -2.08
N LYS A 45 -3.11 5.03 -0.76
CA LYS A 45 -1.98 4.81 0.17
C LYS A 45 -1.72 3.33 0.46
N LYS A 46 -2.70 2.46 0.21
CA LYS A 46 -2.58 1.00 0.36
C LYS A 46 -1.44 0.36 -0.44
N PRO A 47 -1.09 0.83 -1.66
CA PRO A 47 0.05 0.31 -2.41
C PRO A 47 1.39 0.43 -1.69
N PHE A 48 1.50 1.34 -0.71
CA PHE A 48 2.72 1.58 0.06
C PHE A 48 2.73 0.87 1.42
N THR A 49 1.60 0.28 1.84
CA THR A 49 1.44 -0.35 3.16
C THR A 49 1.19 -1.85 3.08
N GLU A 50 0.54 -2.33 2.02
CA GLU A 50 0.34 -3.76 1.78
C GLU A 50 1.40 -4.30 0.82
N ALA A 51 1.99 -5.46 1.14
CA ALA A 51 2.91 -6.18 0.26
C ALA A 51 2.16 -6.85 -0.89
N LYS A 52 1.52 -6.05 -1.76
CA LYS A 52 0.83 -6.50 -2.97
C LYS A 52 1.28 -5.66 -4.15
N ALA A 53 1.47 -6.30 -5.30
CA ALA A 53 1.69 -5.64 -6.58
C ALA A 53 0.36 -5.08 -7.11
N LYS A 54 -0.20 -4.11 -6.39
CA LYS A 54 -1.42 -3.41 -6.76
C LYS A 54 -1.20 -1.94 -6.51
N SER A 55 -1.20 -1.15 -7.57
CA SER A 55 -1.25 0.29 -7.46
C SER A 55 -2.63 0.78 -7.90
N THR A 56 -3.24 1.65 -7.12
CA THR A 56 -4.53 2.23 -7.46
C THR A 56 -4.49 3.74 -7.34
N ARG A 57 -5.19 4.38 -8.27
CA ARG A 57 -5.56 5.78 -8.16
C ARG A 57 -7.06 5.91 -8.17
N GLU A 58 -7.60 6.56 -7.15
CA GLU A 58 -9.02 6.90 -7.07
C GLU A 58 -9.28 8.37 -7.40
N ASN A 59 -10.55 8.68 -7.68
CA ASN A 59 -11.08 10.04 -7.68
C ASN A 59 -10.51 10.95 -8.76
N VAL A 60 -10.29 10.37 -9.94
CA VAL A 60 -9.69 11.04 -11.10
C VAL A 60 -10.61 12.10 -11.72
N PHE A 61 -11.93 11.96 -11.59
CA PHE A 61 -12.91 12.91 -12.11
C PHE A 61 -12.85 14.32 -11.52
N LYS A 62 -12.22 14.53 -10.36
CA LYS A 62 -12.14 15.87 -9.75
C LYS A 62 -11.02 16.73 -10.33
N GLU A 63 -10.13 16.09 -11.10
CA GLU A 63 -8.93 16.69 -11.63
C GLU A 63 -9.08 16.72 -13.17
N THR A 64 -8.84 17.87 -13.81
CA THR A 64 -8.89 18.03 -15.28
C THR A 64 -7.70 17.36 -15.98
N GLN A 65 -7.19 16.27 -15.39
CA GLN A 65 -5.97 15.60 -15.81
C GLN A 65 -6.23 14.69 -17.01
N THR A 66 -5.26 14.63 -17.92
CA THR A 66 -5.31 13.67 -19.03
C THR A 66 -5.05 12.26 -18.52
N ILE A 67 -5.56 11.25 -19.22
CA ILE A 67 -5.35 9.83 -18.86
C ILE A 67 -3.86 9.51 -18.68
N ASP A 68 -3.02 10.08 -19.54
CA ASP A 68 -1.56 9.94 -19.47
C ASP A 68 -0.97 10.43 -18.14
N GLN A 69 -1.44 11.57 -17.64
CA GLN A 69 -0.98 12.10 -16.36
C GLN A 69 -1.37 11.19 -15.21
N VAL A 70 -2.58 10.63 -15.28
CA VAL A 70 -3.12 9.76 -14.23
C VAL A 70 -2.38 8.42 -14.19
N ILE A 71 -2.10 7.82 -15.34
CA ILE A 71 -1.33 6.58 -15.41
C ILE A 71 0.12 6.82 -14.96
N ARG A 72 0.76 7.93 -15.36
CA ARG A 72 2.16 8.22 -14.98
C ARG A 72 2.39 8.55 -13.52
N SER A 73 1.35 8.91 -12.80
CA SER A 73 1.43 9.14 -11.35
C SER A 73 1.30 7.83 -10.57
N ILE A 74 1.03 6.70 -11.24
CA ILE A 74 1.13 5.36 -10.65
C ILE A 74 2.61 4.96 -10.68
N PRO A 75 3.23 4.63 -9.54
CA PRO A 75 4.64 4.26 -9.51
C PRO A 75 4.90 3.01 -10.38
N GLY A 76 5.89 3.13 -11.28
CA GLY A 76 6.29 2.04 -12.18
C GLY A 76 5.43 1.90 -13.43
N ALA A 77 4.43 2.76 -13.63
CA ALA A 77 3.63 2.86 -14.84
C ALA A 77 4.02 4.08 -15.68
N PHE A 78 4.11 3.89 -16.98
CA PHE A 78 4.46 4.90 -17.96
C PHE A 78 3.47 4.84 -19.11
N THR A 79 3.28 5.95 -19.81
CA THR A 79 2.56 5.94 -21.08
C THR A 79 3.52 6.24 -22.21
N GLN A 80 3.40 5.49 -23.30
CA GLN A 80 4.02 5.84 -24.57
C GLN A 80 2.94 6.49 -25.42
N GLN A 81 3.12 7.76 -25.75
CA GLN A 81 2.17 8.46 -26.62
C GLN A 81 2.77 8.51 -28.02
N ASP A 82 2.22 7.70 -28.92
CA ASP A 82 2.44 7.90 -30.35
C ASP A 82 1.38 8.89 -30.85
N LYS A 83 1.82 10.02 -31.40
CA LYS A 83 0.92 11.10 -31.85
C LYS A 83 0.00 10.64 -32.99
N GLY A 84 0.41 9.62 -33.74
CA GLY A 84 -0.35 9.10 -34.88
C GLY A 84 -1.43 8.08 -34.51
N SER A 85 -1.36 7.43 -33.34
CA SER A 85 -2.23 6.30 -33.02
C SER A 85 -3.52 6.70 -32.28
N GLY A 86 -3.52 7.85 -31.60
CA GLY A 86 -4.65 8.33 -30.80
C GLY A 86 -5.02 7.43 -29.62
N VAL A 87 -4.20 6.43 -29.27
CA VAL A 87 -4.47 5.49 -28.17
C VAL A 87 -3.50 5.64 -27.02
N VAL A 88 -3.97 5.27 -25.83
CA VAL A 88 -3.15 5.24 -24.62
C VAL A 88 -2.44 3.90 -24.53
N SER A 89 -1.12 3.92 -24.67
CA SER A 89 -0.27 2.75 -24.52
C SER A 89 0.40 2.74 -23.16
N VAL A 90 0.12 1.73 -22.36
CA VAL A 90 0.66 1.59 -21.01
C VAL A 90 1.90 0.71 -21.04
N ASN A 91 2.98 1.22 -20.48
CA ASN A 91 4.21 0.50 -20.27
C ASN A 91 4.45 0.35 -18.76
N ILE A 92 4.66 -0.88 -18.30
CA ILE A 92 5.02 -1.16 -16.91
C ILE A 92 6.44 -1.70 -16.93
N ARG A 93 7.36 -1.00 -16.23
CA ARG A 93 8.77 -1.43 -16.06
C ARG A 93 9.52 -1.74 -17.38
N GLY A 94 9.23 -1.03 -18.45
CA GLY A 94 9.85 -1.23 -19.76
C GLY A 94 9.09 -2.20 -20.66
N GLU A 95 8.09 -2.92 -20.16
CA GLU A 95 7.29 -3.85 -20.93
C GLU A 95 5.96 -3.24 -21.40
N ASN A 96 5.50 -3.64 -22.58
CA ASN A 96 4.23 -3.21 -23.16
C ASN A 96 3.63 -4.32 -24.04
N GLY A 97 2.30 -4.44 -24.05
CA GLY A 97 1.50 -5.21 -24.99
C GLY A 97 1.65 -6.74 -24.94
N LEU A 98 0.78 -7.42 -25.69
CA LEU A 98 0.85 -8.84 -26.04
C LEU A 98 1.21 -9.76 -24.86
N GLY A 99 0.38 -9.75 -23.81
CA GLY A 99 0.52 -10.66 -22.67
C GLY A 99 1.57 -10.26 -21.64
N ARG A 100 2.39 -9.24 -21.89
CA ARG A 100 3.27 -8.63 -20.89
C ARG A 100 2.54 -7.58 -20.05
N VAL A 101 1.80 -6.71 -20.74
CA VAL A 101 0.94 -5.70 -20.11
C VAL A 101 -0.41 -5.74 -20.81
N ASN A 102 -1.46 -6.02 -20.03
CA ASN A 102 -2.84 -6.02 -20.49
C ASN A 102 -3.55 -4.80 -19.91
N THR A 103 -4.21 -4.04 -20.77
CA THR A 103 -5.13 -2.98 -20.38
C THR A 103 -6.56 -3.55 -20.39
N MET A 104 -7.31 -3.29 -19.32
CA MET A 104 -8.69 -3.72 -19.19
C MET A 104 -9.58 -2.53 -18.87
N VAL A 105 -10.72 -2.47 -19.54
CA VAL A 105 -11.79 -1.53 -19.21
C VAL A 105 -12.92 -2.36 -18.62
N ASP A 106 -13.27 -2.10 -17.36
CA ASP A 106 -14.31 -2.82 -16.62
C ASP A 106 -14.21 -4.36 -16.67
N GLY A 107 -12.97 -4.88 -16.72
CA GLY A 107 -12.69 -6.32 -16.79
C GLY A 107 -12.64 -6.90 -18.21
N VAL A 108 -12.96 -6.11 -19.24
CA VAL A 108 -12.80 -6.52 -20.64
C VAL A 108 -11.42 -6.10 -21.14
N THR A 109 -10.64 -7.07 -21.64
CA THR A 109 -9.30 -6.84 -22.20
C THR A 109 -9.37 -6.04 -23.50
N GLN A 110 -8.57 -4.98 -23.57
CA GLN A 110 -8.37 -4.21 -24.80
C GLN A 110 -7.19 -4.81 -25.56
N THR A 111 -7.39 -5.13 -26.85
CA THR A 111 -6.35 -5.73 -27.70
C THR A 111 -6.03 -4.86 -28.91
N PHE A 112 -6.39 -3.58 -28.87
CA PHE A 112 -6.21 -2.69 -30.00
C PHE A 112 -4.72 -2.47 -30.28
N TYR A 113 -4.37 -2.63 -31.55
CA TYR A 113 -3.03 -2.47 -32.07
C TYR A 113 -3.10 -1.55 -33.28
N SER A 114 -2.40 -0.43 -33.21
CA SER A 114 -2.31 0.54 -34.31
C SER A 114 -0.90 0.57 -34.86
N THR A 115 -0.82 0.76 -36.16
CA THR A 115 0.41 1.09 -36.88
C THR A 115 0.19 2.42 -37.57
N ALA A 116 0.93 3.45 -37.17
CA ALA A 116 0.92 4.74 -37.85
C ALA A 116 2.17 4.85 -38.73
N LEU A 117 1.97 5.31 -39.96
CA LEU A 117 3.05 5.69 -40.88
C LEU A 117 3.11 7.22 -40.89
N ASP A 118 4.26 7.78 -40.52
CA ASP A 118 4.48 9.21 -40.71
C ASP A 118 4.75 9.46 -42.21
N SER A 119 3.93 10.30 -42.83
CA SER A 119 3.93 10.54 -44.27
C SER A 119 5.17 11.33 -44.70
N GLY A 120 6.31 10.64 -44.81
CA GLY A 120 7.57 11.20 -45.30
C GLY A 120 8.82 10.87 -44.48
N GLN A 121 8.68 10.32 -43.27
CA GLN A 121 9.80 9.81 -42.48
C GLN A 121 9.79 8.28 -42.42
N SER A 122 10.93 7.67 -42.74
CA SER A 122 11.13 6.23 -42.62
C SER A 122 11.15 5.86 -41.14
N GLY A 123 10.02 5.39 -40.63
CA GLY A 123 9.84 5.02 -39.23
C GLY A 123 8.37 4.94 -38.85
N GLY A 124 7.69 3.88 -39.25
CA GLY A 124 6.34 3.61 -38.77
C GLY A 124 6.36 3.24 -37.29
N SER A 125 5.52 3.87 -36.49
CA SER A 125 5.31 3.53 -35.09
C SER A 125 4.21 2.47 -34.99
N SER A 126 4.44 1.45 -34.16
CA SER A 126 3.42 0.46 -33.85
C SER A 126 3.18 0.44 -32.35
N GLN A 127 1.91 0.44 -31.97
CA GLN A 127 1.52 0.68 -30.60
C GLN A 127 0.30 -0.15 -30.20
N PHE A 128 0.44 -0.85 -29.08
CA PHE A 128 -0.66 -1.48 -28.37
C PHE A 128 -1.27 -0.49 -27.37
N GLY A 129 -2.59 -0.36 -27.34
CA GLY A 129 -3.21 0.60 -26.44
C GLY A 129 -4.72 0.46 -26.34
N ALA A 130 -5.32 1.32 -25.54
CA ALA A 130 -6.77 1.45 -25.43
C ALA A 130 -7.18 2.89 -25.80
N ALA A 131 -8.23 3.01 -26.60
CA ALA A 131 -8.91 4.28 -26.83
C ALA A 131 -9.93 4.46 -25.70
N ILE A 132 -9.61 5.33 -24.75
CA ILE A 132 -10.48 5.63 -23.61
C ILE A 132 -10.67 7.15 -23.58
N ASP A 133 -11.91 7.59 -23.44
CA ASP A 133 -12.21 9.00 -23.25
C ASP A 133 -12.01 9.39 -21.77
N PRO A 134 -11.33 10.51 -21.47
CA PRO A 134 -11.05 10.90 -20.10
C PRO A 134 -12.28 11.12 -19.21
N ASN A 135 -13.46 11.36 -19.77
CA ASN A 135 -14.67 11.60 -18.99
C ASN A 135 -15.34 10.31 -18.51
N PHE A 136 -14.90 9.14 -18.99
CA PHE A 136 -15.57 7.86 -18.72
C PHE A 136 -14.88 6.98 -17.67
N TYR A 137 -13.82 7.45 -16.99
CA TYR A 137 -13.07 6.61 -16.05
C TYR A 137 -12.99 7.21 -14.63
N CYS A 138 -13.35 6.38 -13.64
CA CYS A 138 -13.44 6.79 -12.23
C CYS A 138 -12.19 6.46 -11.41
N ARG A 139 -11.45 5.45 -11.86
CA ARG A 139 -10.38 4.81 -11.12
C ARG A 139 -9.45 4.09 -12.10
N CYS A 140 -8.16 4.15 -11.85
CA CYS A 140 -7.17 3.32 -12.53
C CYS A 140 -6.50 2.37 -11.54
N ARG A 141 -6.20 1.15 -12.00
CA ARG A 141 -5.51 0.13 -11.22
C ARG A 141 -4.49 -0.59 -12.09
N CYS A 142 -3.28 -0.73 -11.57
CA CYS A 142 -2.19 -1.50 -12.14
C CYS A 142 -1.74 -2.58 -11.16
#